data_AF-A0A976D1Y2-F1
#
_entry.id   AF-A0A976D1Y2-F1
#
_cell.length_a   1.000
_cell.length_b   1.000
_cell.length_c   1.000
_cell.angle_alpha   90.00
_cell.angle_beta   90.00
_cell.angle_gamma   90.00
#
_symmetry.space_group_name_H-M   'P 1'
#
loop_
_entity.id
_entity.type
_entity.pdbx_description
1 polymer ?
#
loop_
_entity_poly.entity_id
_entity_poly.type
_entity_poly.pdbx_seq_one_letter_code
_entity_poly.pdbx_strand_id
1 'polypeptide(L)'
;MTARVTGLALYQSDRDLLHLGLGYRYTGATNDKLTYKAKPEANTAPLYINTGAFPAVQGQTLMWEGIWVHQSFSLLGEYIQSQVQSPSTQDPRFSAWQLGGSWFLTGENRRYNKTTGNLGKLVPRKNFKFRKGTGAGAVELGARYTATKGSDGLVNGGQFNRFTLGLSWYPNIHFRYSFNYGTGNLDRNGLVGKTQFYQFRIQFEL
;
A
#
# COMPACT_ATOMS: atom_id res chain seq x y z
N MET A 1 -8.61 14.00 14.16
CA MET A 1 -9.61 14.22 13.09
C MET A 1 -9.09 13.62 11.80
N THR A 2 -9.96 13.04 10.97
CA THR A 2 -9.60 12.48 9.66
C THR A 2 -10.62 12.90 8.62
N ALA A 3 -10.15 13.24 7.42
CA ALA A 3 -10.98 13.52 6.25
C ALA A 3 -10.35 12.88 5.01
N ARG A 4 -11.18 12.41 4.08
CA ARG A 4 -10.77 11.91 2.76
C ARG A 4 -11.79 12.35 1.74
N VAL A 5 -11.33 12.92 0.64
CA VAL A 5 -12.13 13.22 -0.54
C VAL A 5 -11.56 12.46 -1.71
N THR A 6 -12.43 11.88 -2.53
CA THR A 6 -12.03 11.14 -3.71
C THR A 6 -12.99 11.39 -4.85
N GLY A 7 -12.49 11.29 -6.08
CA GLY A 7 -13.30 11.42 -7.27
C GLY A 7 -12.76 10.61 -8.43
N LEU A 8 -13.61 10.37 -9.42
CA LEU A 8 -13.21 9.80 -10.70
C LEU A 8 -12.99 10.98 -11.67
N ALA A 9 -11.72 11.33 -11.88
CA ALA A 9 -11.34 12.37 -12.85
C ALA A 9 -11.66 11.94 -14.29
N LEU A 10 -11.60 10.62 -14.56
CA LEU A 10 -12.07 10.01 -15.79
C LEU A 10 -12.83 8.73 -15.44
N TYR A 11 -13.97 8.48 -16.10
CA TYR A 11 -14.70 7.23 -15.95
C TYR A 11 -15.50 6.95 -17.22
N GLN A 12 -15.04 5.98 -18.01
CA GLN A 12 -15.80 5.40 -19.12
C GLN A 12 -16.47 4.10 -18.69
N SER A 13 -15.74 3.27 -17.93
CA SER A 13 -16.25 2.05 -17.32
C SER A 13 -15.35 1.61 -16.15
N ASP A 14 -15.69 0.52 -15.46
CA ASP A 14 -14.81 -0.12 -14.47
C ASP A 14 -13.48 -0.64 -15.07
N ARG A 15 -13.34 -0.61 -16.39
CA ARG A 15 -12.12 -0.98 -17.12
C ARG A 15 -11.29 0.21 -17.54
N ASP A 16 -11.86 1.42 -17.52
CA ASP A 16 -11.26 2.61 -18.07
C ASP A 16 -11.63 3.79 -17.18
N LEU A 17 -10.79 4.01 -16.16
CA LEU A 17 -11.02 5.05 -15.15
C LEU A 17 -9.73 5.62 -14.59
N LEU A 18 -9.83 6.84 -14.08
CA LEU A 18 -8.82 7.52 -13.27
C LEU A 18 -9.48 8.02 -11.99
N HIS A 19 -9.10 7.40 -10.87
CA HIS A 19 -9.41 7.83 -9.52
C HIS A 19 -8.31 8.76 -9.01
N LEU A 20 -8.71 9.81 -8.30
CA LEU A 20 -7.83 10.66 -7.51
C LEU A 20 -8.40 10.83 -6.10
N GLY A 21 -7.52 10.90 -5.11
CA GLY A 21 -7.86 11.05 -3.71
C GLY A 21 -6.93 11.99 -2.97
N LEU A 22 -7.49 12.72 -2.01
CA LEU A 22 -6.77 13.53 -1.04
C LEU A 22 -7.28 13.20 0.37
N GLY A 23 -6.35 12.88 1.26
CA GLY A 23 -6.60 12.60 2.66
C GLY A 23 -5.89 13.61 3.56
N TYR A 24 -6.53 13.93 4.68
CA TYR A 24 -5.96 14.72 5.76
C TYR A 24 -6.21 14.06 7.09
N ARG A 25 -5.21 14.08 7.97
CA ARG A 25 -5.33 13.64 9.36
C ARG A 25 -4.65 14.60 10.30
N TYR A 26 -5.37 14.99 11.33
CA TYR A 26 -4.86 15.66 12.52
C TYR A 26 -4.72 14.68 13.68
N THR A 27 -3.56 14.67 14.32
CA THR A 27 -3.25 13.84 15.49
C THR A 27 -2.71 14.71 16.61
N GLY A 28 -3.46 14.88 17.70
CA GLY A 28 -2.94 15.50 18.92
C GLY A 28 -1.99 14.55 19.64
N ALA A 29 -0.94 15.08 20.28
CA ALA A 29 -0.04 14.27 21.08
C ALA A 29 -0.74 13.71 22.33
N THR A 30 -0.34 12.52 22.76
CA THR A 30 -0.78 11.92 24.03
C THR A 30 0.38 11.98 25.00
N ASN A 31 0.17 12.60 26.17
CA ASN A 31 1.24 12.87 27.15
C ASN A 31 2.42 13.60 26.51
N ASP A 32 2.12 14.62 25.69
CA ASP A 32 3.08 15.45 24.96
C ASP A 32 4.08 14.67 24.09
N LYS A 33 3.68 13.48 23.64
CA LYS A 33 4.52 12.62 22.79
C LYS A 33 3.75 12.08 21.59
N LEU A 34 4.50 11.85 20.51
CA LEU A 34 4.06 11.09 19.35
C LEU A 34 5.08 10.00 18.99
N THR A 35 4.65 9.05 18.18
CA THR A 35 5.49 7.97 17.68
C THR A 35 5.05 7.52 16.30
N TYR A 36 6.01 7.34 15.39
CA TYR A 36 5.77 6.87 14.03
C TYR A 36 6.49 5.53 13.82
N LYS A 37 5.75 4.54 13.33
CA LYS A 37 6.20 3.16 13.19
C LYS A 37 5.70 2.57 11.88
N ALA A 38 6.54 1.80 11.20
CA ALA A 38 6.13 1.01 10.05
C ALA A 38 6.87 -0.33 10.00
N LYS A 39 6.13 -1.37 9.65
CA LYS A 39 6.69 -2.67 9.25
C LYS A 39 7.02 -2.64 7.75
N PRO A 40 7.94 -3.49 7.28
CA PRO A 40 8.34 -3.53 5.88
C PRO A 40 7.32 -4.25 4.99
N GLU A 41 6.01 -4.03 5.18
CA GLU A 41 4.90 -4.74 4.49
C GLU A 41 4.84 -6.26 4.75
N ALA A 42 5.54 -6.73 5.77
CA ALA A 42 5.47 -8.11 6.28
C ALA A 42 5.04 -8.09 7.75
N ASN A 43 3.85 -8.61 8.05
CA ASN A 43 3.31 -8.57 9.42
C ASN A 43 4.14 -9.36 10.45
N THR A 44 4.84 -10.40 10.01
CA THR A 44 5.76 -11.22 10.82
C THR A 44 7.12 -10.55 11.05
N ALA A 45 7.43 -9.45 10.37
CA ALA A 45 8.70 -8.74 10.53
C ALA A 45 8.63 -7.73 11.69
N PRO A 46 9.80 -7.38 12.29
CA PRO A 46 9.88 -6.30 13.27
C PRO A 46 9.63 -4.93 12.61
N LEU A 47 9.62 -3.88 13.44
CA LEU A 47 9.51 -2.50 12.97
C LEU A 47 10.80 -2.05 12.30
N TYR A 48 10.72 -1.72 11.02
CA TYR A 48 11.85 -1.21 10.24
C TYR A 48 11.94 0.31 10.36
N ILE A 49 10.79 0.97 10.41
CA ILE A 49 10.68 2.38 10.79
C ILE A 49 10.16 2.43 12.22
N ASN A 50 10.88 3.12 13.09
CA ASN A 50 10.42 3.40 14.44
C ASN A 50 11.21 4.57 15.04
N THR A 51 10.53 5.71 15.20
CA THR A 51 11.07 6.94 15.78
C THR A 51 11.32 6.87 17.28
N GLY A 52 10.75 5.87 17.97
CA GLY A 52 10.53 5.95 19.41
C GLY A 52 9.51 7.04 19.77
N ALA A 53 9.21 7.15 21.05
CA ALA A 53 8.41 8.27 21.55
C ALA A 53 9.29 9.51 21.69
N PHE A 54 8.86 10.61 21.11
CA PHE A 54 9.56 11.89 21.17
C PHE A 54 8.56 13.01 21.53
N PRO A 55 9.03 14.10 22.15
CA PRO A 55 8.17 15.22 22.51
C PRO A 55 7.46 15.77 21.28
N ALA A 56 6.17 16.05 21.34
CA ALA A 56 5.41 16.68 20.27
C ALA A 56 4.12 17.29 20.82
N VAL A 57 3.61 18.31 20.13
CA VAL A 57 2.30 18.90 20.43
C VAL A 57 1.22 18.23 19.57
N GLN A 58 1.51 18.08 18.28
CA GLN A 58 0.58 17.55 17.29
C GLN A 58 1.30 17.06 16.03
N GLY A 59 0.60 16.32 15.19
CA GLY A 59 1.01 15.96 13.84
C GLY A 59 -0.13 16.16 12.84
N GLN A 60 0.23 16.62 11.64
CA GLN A 60 -0.67 16.76 10.50
C GLN A 60 -0.16 15.89 9.36
N THR A 61 -1.00 15.00 8.85
CA THR A 61 -0.68 14.11 7.73
C THR A 61 -1.53 14.49 6.52
N LEU A 62 -0.87 14.67 5.37
CA LEU A 62 -1.49 14.77 4.05
C LEU A 62 -1.22 13.49 3.26
N MET A 63 -2.22 13.05 2.49
CA MET A 63 -2.17 11.82 1.69
C MET A 63 -2.71 12.09 0.29
N TRP A 64 -1.97 11.72 -0.73
CA TRP A 64 -2.39 11.75 -2.13
C TRP A 64 -2.54 10.31 -2.62
N GLU A 65 -3.60 10.03 -3.36
CA GLU A 65 -3.90 8.72 -3.93
C GLU A 65 -4.28 8.88 -5.40
N GLY A 66 -3.82 7.96 -6.23
CA GLY A 66 -4.26 7.84 -7.61
C GLY A 66 -4.39 6.38 -8.02
N ILE A 67 -5.47 6.04 -8.72
CA ILE A 67 -5.66 4.72 -9.32
C ILE A 67 -6.06 4.91 -10.78
N TRP A 68 -5.27 4.36 -11.69
CA TRP A 68 -5.59 4.29 -13.10
C TRP A 68 -5.89 2.85 -13.49
N VAL A 69 -6.96 2.63 -14.22
CA VAL A 69 -7.32 1.32 -14.77
C VAL A 69 -7.49 1.47 -16.27
N HIS A 70 -6.85 0.58 -17.01
CA HIS A 70 -7.04 0.42 -18.45
C HIS A 70 -7.10 -1.05 -18.79
N GLN A 71 -8.30 -1.50 -19.17
CA GLN A 71 -8.63 -2.89 -19.41
C GLN A 71 -8.29 -3.83 -18.25
N SER A 72 -7.24 -4.63 -18.41
CA SER A 72 -6.77 -5.61 -17.41
C SER A 72 -5.57 -5.13 -16.62
N PHE A 73 -5.08 -3.93 -16.93
CA PHE A 73 -3.99 -3.28 -16.25
C PHE A 73 -4.51 -2.26 -15.23
N SER A 74 -3.83 -2.15 -14.10
CA SER A 74 -4.10 -1.11 -13.11
C SER A 74 -2.78 -0.58 -12.56
N LEU A 75 -2.73 0.73 -12.32
CA LEU A 75 -1.63 1.42 -11.67
C LEU A 75 -2.19 2.15 -10.44
N LEU A 76 -1.47 2.09 -9.33
CA LEU A 76 -1.80 2.76 -8.08
C LEU A 76 -0.58 3.52 -7.58
N GLY A 77 -0.79 4.78 -7.21
CA GLY A 77 0.21 5.61 -6.55
C GLY A 77 -0.35 6.19 -5.26
N GLU A 78 0.47 6.20 -4.20
CA GLU A 78 0.15 6.92 -2.98
C GLU A 78 1.37 7.69 -2.49
N TYR A 79 1.16 8.89 -1.95
CA TYR A 79 2.18 9.70 -1.28
C TYR A 79 1.61 10.24 0.04
N ILE A 80 2.33 10.02 1.13
CA ILE A 80 1.94 10.42 2.47
C ILE A 80 3.07 11.27 3.05
N GLN A 81 2.71 12.40 3.65
CA GLN A 81 3.65 13.26 4.39
C GLN A 81 3.04 13.67 5.72
N SER A 82 3.81 13.51 6.80
CA SER A 82 3.45 13.96 8.14
C SER A 82 4.38 15.06 8.60
N GLN A 83 3.82 16.23 8.89
CA GLN A 83 4.51 17.34 9.58
C GLN A 83 4.19 17.25 11.06
N VAL A 84 5.22 17.26 11.91
CA VAL A 84 5.04 17.21 13.37
C VAL A 84 5.46 18.53 13.98
N GLN A 85 4.62 19.09 14.85
CA GLN A 85 4.99 20.24 15.66
C GLN A 85 5.72 19.74 16.91
N SER A 86 7.04 19.91 16.91
CA SER A 86 7.95 19.53 17.98
C SER A 86 9.19 20.42 17.92
N PRO A 87 9.15 21.60 18.58
CA PRO A 87 10.29 22.52 18.56
C PRO A 87 11.58 21.90 19.10
N SER A 88 11.48 21.03 20.10
CA SER A 88 12.63 20.33 20.69
C SER A 88 13.28 19.29 19.78
N THR A 89 12.60 18.88 18.70
CA THR A 89 13.15 17.94 17.70
C THR A 89 13.24 18.53 16.30
N GLN A 90 13.16 19.85 16.19
CA GLN A 90 13.24 20.62 14.93
C GLN A 90 12.09 20.34 13.95
N ASP A 91 10.85 20.22 14.45
CA ASP A 91 9.62 20.09 13.66
C ASP A 91 9.72 19.07 12.51
N PRO A 92 9.95 17.78 12.83
CA PRO A 92 10.36 16.79 11.84
C PRO A 92 9.25 16.46 10.83
N ARG A 93 9.66 16.11 9.62
CA ARG A 93 8.79 15.65 8.53
C ARG A 93 9.09 14.20 8.15
N PHE A 94 8.05 13.37 8.16
CA PHE A 94 8.14 11.99 7.70
C PHE A 94 7.36 11.79 6.42
N SER A 95 7.83 10.91 5.54
CA SER A 95 7.13 10.62 4.29
C SER A 95 7.16 9.14 3.93
N ALA A 96 6.15 8.70 3.20
CA ALA A 96 6.09 7.39 2.59
C ALA A 96 5.39 7.48 1.24
N TRP A 97 5.83 6.71 0.27
CA TRP A 97 5.15 6.62 -1.01
C TRP A 97 5.27 5.24 -1.61
N GLN A 98 4.30 4.90 -2.45
CA GLN A 98 4.32 3.69 -3.25
C GLN A 98 3.87 3.97 -4.67
N LEU A 99 4.44 3.21 -5.60
CA LEU A 99 3.94 3.06 -6.96
C LEU A 99 3.86 1.56 -7.24
N GLY A 100 2.66 1.10 -7.57
CA GLY A 100 2.40 -0.31 -7.84
C GLY A 100 1.51 -0.48 -9.06
N GLY A 101 1.72 -1.57 -9.78
CA GLY A 101 0.89 -1.96 -10.91
C GLY A 101 0.50 -3.41 -10.83
N SER A 102 -0.63 -3.75 -11.44
CA SER A 102 -1.11 -5.12 -11.58
C SER A 102 -1.67 -5.37 -12.97
N TRP A 103 -1.51 -6.59 -13.47
CA TRP A 103 -2.03 -7.03 -14.75
C TRP A 103 -2.70 -8.39 -14.62
N PHE A 104 -3.98 -8.47 -15.00
CA PHE A 104 -4.69 -9.74 -15.16
C PHE A 104 -4.41 -10.36 -16.53
N LEU A 105 -3.57 -11.39 -16.56
CA LEU A 105 -3.19 -12.12 -17.78
C LEU A 105 -4.40 -12.74 -18.50
N THR A 106 -5.46 -13.03 -17.74
CA THR A 106 -6.71 -13.63 -18.18
C THR A 106 -7.79 -12.59 -18.59
N GLY A 107 -7.46 -11.30 -18.50
CA GLY A 107 -8.27 -10.19 -19.04
C GLY A 107 -9.35 -9.65 -18.10
N GLU A 108 -9.41 -10.12 -16.85
CA GLU A 108 -10.26 -9.57 -15.80
C GLU A 108 -9.91 -8.12 -15.47
N ASN A 109 -10.83 -7.46 -14.77
CA ASN A 109 -10.62 -6.20 -14.11
C ASN A 109 -11.38 -6.23 -12.78
N ARG A 110 -10.95 -5.42 -11.81
CA ARG A 110 -11.72 -5.21 -10.59
C ARG A 110 -12.84 -4.21 -10.85
N ARG A 111 -14.02 -4.43 -10.26
CA ARG A 111 -15.09 -3.42 -10.25
C ARG A 111 -14.69 -2.27 -9.33
N TYR A 112 -15.08 -1.06 -9.67
CA TYR A 112 -14.80 0.10 -8.84
C TYR A 112 -15.96 0.37 -7.89
N ASN A 113 -15.67 0.48 -6.59
CA ASN A 113 -16.68 0.85 -5.60
C ASN A 113 -16.73 2.38 -5.48
N LYS A 114 -17.79 2.99 -6.03
CA LYS A 114 -17.99 4.44 -6.00
C LYS A 114 -18.29 5.00 -4.61
N THR A 115 -18.80 4.18 -3.70
CA THR A 115 -19.12 4.59 -2.33
C THR A 115 -17.86 4.69 -1.46
N THR A 116 -16.93 3.73 -1.60
CA THR A 116 -15.70 3.69 -0.79
C THR A 116 -14.48 4.24 -1.51
N GLY A 117 -14.57 4.46 -2.82
CA GLY A 117 -13.49 4.97 -3.66
C GLY A 117 -12.30 4.02 -3.72
N ASN A 118 -12.53 2.75 -4.06
CA ASN A 118 -11.49 1.72 -4.18
C ASN A 118 -11.82 0.65 -5.23
N LEU A 119 -10.82 -0.17 -5.56
CA LEU A 119 -11.01 -1.38 -6.38
C LEU A 119 -11.58 -2.51 -5.50
N GLY A 120 -12.72 -3.04 -5.92
CA GLY A 120 -13.44 -4.09 -5.21
C GLY A 120 -12.89 -5.49 -5.44
N LYS A 121 -13.68 -6.46 -4.98
CA LYS A 121 -13.38 -7.89 -5.12
C LYS A 121 -13.27 -8.28 -6.60
N LEU A 122 -12.29 -9.15 -6.90
CA LEU A 122 -12.15 -9.74 -8.22
C LEU A 122 -13.14 -10.88 -8.42
N VAL A 123 -13.81 -10.90 -9.58
CA VAL A 123 -14.63 -12.03 -10.02
C VAL A 123 -14.00 -12.60 -11.29
N PRO A 124 -13.49 -13.84 -11.28
CA PRO A 124 -12.94 -14.48 -12.48
C PRO A 124 -13.98 -14.56 -13.61
N ARG A 125 -13.58 -14.31 -14.85
CA ARG A 125 -14.49 -14.43 -16.01
C ARG A 125 -14.92 -15.87 -16.25
N LYS A 126 -14.00 -16.81 -16.00
CA LYS A 126 -14.24 -18.25 -16.08
C LYS A 126 -13.56 -18.95 -14.90
N ASN A 127 -14.36 -19.57 -14.03
CA ASN A 127 -13.84 -20.34 -12.91
C ASN A 127 -13.05 -21.57 -13.38
N PHE A 128 -12.01 -21.89 -12.63
CA PHE A 128 -11.29 -23.15 -12.69
C PHE A 128 -12.12 -24.29 -12.09
N LYS A 129 -12.16 -25.41 -12.80
CA LYS A 129 -12.71 -26.68 -12.32
C LYS A 129 -11.79 -27.81 -12.76
N PHE A 130 -11.78 -28.92 -12.02
CA PHE A 130 -10.98 -30.12 -12.37
C PHE A 130 -11.56 -30.94 -13.55
N ARG A 131 -12.32 -30.32 -14.45
CA ARG A 131 -12.94 -30.97 -15.62
C ARG A 131 -12.41 -30.35 -16.91
N LYS A 132 -12.19 -31.17 -17.95
CA LYS A 132 -11.81 -30.68 -19.29
C LYS A 132 -12.80 -29.61 -19.78
N GLY A 133 -12.26 -28.55 -20.39
CA GLY A 133 -13.04 -27.47 -21.01
C GLY A 133 -13.39 -26.28 -20.11
N THR A 134 -12.90 -26.22 -18.87
CA THR A 134 -13.14 -25.09 -17.96
C THR A 134 -12.02 -24.05 -17.99
N GLY A 135 -12.30 -22.84 -17.49
CA GLY A 135 -11.34 -21.74 -17.51
C GLY A 135 -10.16 -21.95 -16.56
N ALA A 136 -9.11 -21.12 -16.69
CA ALA A 136 -7.96 -21.17 -15.80
C ALA A 136 -8.19 -20.46 -14.45
N GLY A 137 -9.38 -19.89 -14.21
CA GLY A 137 -9.55 -18.85 -13.19
C GLY A 137 -8.97 -17.52 -13.67
N ALA A 138 -8.70 -16.60 -12.75
CA ALA A 138 -7.98 -15.37 -13.05
C ALA A 138 -6.54 -15.43 -12.53
N VAL A 139 -5.58 -14.98 -13.35
CA VAL A 139 -4.16 -14.90 -12.98
C VAL A 139 -3.72 -13.45 -13.02
N GLU A 140 -3.12 -12.99 -11.93
CA GLU A 140 -2.66 -11.61 -11.74
C GLU A 140 -1.16 -11.58 -11.47
N LEU A 141 -0.46 -10.74 -12.22
CA LEU A 141 0.91 -10.32 -11.90
C LEU A 141 0.86 -8.94 -11.27
N GLY A 142 1.73 -8.69 -10.29
CA GLY A 142 1.87 -7.39 -9.66
C GLY A 142 3.32 -7.04 -9.40
N ALA A 143 3.61 -5.75 -9.45
CA ALA A 143 4.88 -5.20 -8.99
C ALA A 143 4.62 -3.93 -8.19
N ARG A 144 5.43 -3.67 -7.18
CA ARG A 144 5.34 -2.47 -6.36
C ARG A 144 6.71 -2.04 -5.87
N TYR A 145 6.95 -0.73 -5.88
CA TYR A 145 8.02 -0.10 -5.14
C TYR A 145 7.44 0.79 -4.04
N THR A 146 8.01 0.69 -2.85
CA THR A 146 7.65 1.50 -1.68
C THR A 146 8.91 2.13 -1.10
N ALA A 147 8.82 3.39 -0.69
CA ALA A 147 9.87 4.05 0.07
C ALA A 147 9.27 4.77 1.28
N THR A 148 9.95 4.72 2.41
CA THR A 148 9.55 5.39 3.65
C THR A 148 10.75 6.05 4.30
N LYS A 149 10.63 7.33 4.63
CA LYS A 149 11.62 8.11 5.38
C LYS A 149 11.01 8.52 6.71
N GLY A 150 11.51 7.91 7.78
CA GLY A 150 11.12 8.16 9.17
C GLY A 150 12.16 8.96 9.97
N SER A 151 13.21 9.49 9.33
CA SER A 151 14.22 10.33 9.97
C SER A 151 14.20 11.75 9.39
N ASP A 152 14.11 12.76 10.25
CA ASP A 152 14.22 14.18 9.93
C ASP A 152 14.44 14.99 11.22
N GLY A 153 15.03 16.18 11.11
CA GLY A 153 15.42 16.99 12.27
C GLY A 153 16.30 16.20 13.25
N LEU A 154 15.90 16.15 14.52
CA LEU A 154 16.59 15.36 15.55
C LEU A 154 15.97 13.97 15.79
N VAL A 155 14.96 13.58 15.00
CA VAL A 155 14.32 12.27 15.13
C VAL A 155 14.93 11.28 14.13
N ASN A 156 15.45 10.16 14.64
CA ASN A 156 15.99 9.09 13.81
C ASN A 156 15.10 7.83 13.84
N GLY A 157 14.12 7.76 12.94
CA GLY A 157 13.22 6.62 12.81
C GLY A 157 13.65 5.57 11.78
N GLY A 158 14.63 5.88 10.94
CA GLY A 158 15.14 5.06 9.85
C GLY A 158 14.51 5.38 8.49
N GLN A 159 15.09 4.83 7.44
CA GLN A 159 14.60 4.83 6.06
C GLN A 159 14.54 3.39 5.55
N PHE A 160 13.49 3.06 4.81
CA PHE A 160 13.33 1.75 4.22
C PHE A 160 12.73 1.87 2.82
N ASN A 161 13.32 1.13 1.87
CA ASN A 161 12.74 0.93 0.55
C ASN A 161 12.54 -0.56 0.28
N ARG A 162 11.52 -0.88 -0.52
CA ARG A 162 11.18 -2.25 -0.88
C ARG A 162 10.66 -2.30 -2.30
N PHE A 163 11.21 -3.21 -3.09
CA PHE A 163 10.60 -3.68 -4.33
C PHE A 163 9.91 -5.03 -4.07
N THR A 164 8.71 -5.22 -4.61
CA THR A 164 7.91 -6.44 -4.45
C THR A 164 7.37 -6.89 -5.79
N LEU A 165 7.49 -8.18 -6.07
CA LEU A 165 6.79 -8.88 -7.13
C LEU A 165 5.71 -9.78 -6.51
N GLY A 166 4.56 -9.86 -7.16
CA GLY A 166 3.42 -10.65 -6.72
C GLY A 166 2.84 -11.48 -7.85
N LEU A 167 2.46 -12.71 -7.53
CA LEU A 167 1.64 -13.58 -8.37
C LEU A 167 0.40 -13.96 -7.56
N SER A 168 -0.78 -13.76 -8.11
CA SER A 168 -2.03 -14.21 -7.52
C SER A 168 -2.84 -15.04 -8.50
N TRP A 169 -3.41 -16.14 -8.00
CA TRP A 169 -4.33 -16.99 -8.74
C TRP A 169 -5.68 -17.06 -8.03
N TYR A 170 -6.72 -16.84 -8.82
CA TYR A 170 -8.11 -16.82 -8.38
C TYR A 170 -8.85 -17.92 -9.14
N PRO A 171 -8.86 -19.17 -8.65
CA PRO A 171 -9.57 -20.25 -9.32
C PRO A 171 -11.08 -20.00 -9.38
N ASN A 172 -11.65 -19.30 -8.41
CA ASN A 172 -13.05 -18.92 -8.37
C ASN A 172 -13.24 -17.66 -7.50
N ILE A 173 -14.49 -17.24 -7.26
CA ILE A 173 -14.81 -16.06 -6.45
C ILE A 173 -14.47 -16.22 -4.95
N HIS A 174 -14.31 -17.44 -4.45
CA HIS A 174 -14.11 -17.71 -3.02
C HIS A 174 -12.64 -17.85 -2.63
N PHE A 175 -11.80 -18.37 -3.53
CA PHE A 175 -10.40 -18.67 -3.22
C PHE A 175 -9.42 -17.75 -3.94
N ARG A 176 -8.38 -17.34 -3.21
CA ARG A 176 -7.20 -16.65 -3.73
C ARG A 176 -5.95 -17.29 -3.17
N TYR A 177 -5.02 -17.62 -4.07
CA TYR A 177 -3.68 -18.06 -3.76
C TYR A 177 -2.71 -16.96 -4.17
N SER A 178 -1.81 -16.55 -3.30
CA SER A 178 -0.85 -15.49 -3.60
C SER A 178 0.55 -15.84 -3.14
N PHE A 179 1.53 -15.55 -3.98
CA PHE A 179 2.94 -15.55 -3.66
C PHE A 179 3.50 -14.16 -3.88
N ASN A 180 4.27 -13.65 -2.93
CA ASN A 180 4.99 -12.39 -3.07
C ASN A 180 6.46 -12.58 -2.70
N TYR A 181 7.33 -12.04 -3.55
CA TYR A 181 8.76 -11.91 -3.30
C TYR A 181 9.09 -10.43 -3.15
N GLY A 182 9.79 -10.06 -2.08
CA GLY A 182 10.24 -8.69 -1.85
C GLY A 182 11.72 -8.61 -1.54
N THR A 183 12.36 -7.52 -1.96
CA THR A 183 13.72 -7.16 -1.56
C THR A 183 13.74 -5.71 -1.12
N GLY A 184 14.39 -5.41 -0.01
CA GLY A 184 14.43 -4.06 0.54
C GLY A 184 15.73 -3.73 1.24
N ASN A 185 16.03 -2.44 1.33
CA ASN A 185 17.20 -1.91 2.01
C ASN A 185 16.74 -1.03 3.18
N LEU A 186 17.28 -1.30 4.36
CA LEU A 186 17.08 -0.55 5.59
C LEU A 186 18.33 0.28 5.88
N ASP A 187 18.13 1.52 6.26
CA ASP A 187 19.13 2.38 6.90
C ASP A 187 18.52 2.98 8.16
N ARG A 188 19.05 2.62 9.33
CA ARG A 188 18.57 3.13 10.61
C ARG A 188 19.65 3.08 11.69
N ASN A 189 20.00 4.22 12.27
CA ASN A 189 20.95 4.30 13.39
C ASN A 189 22.29 3.58 13.11
N GLY A 190 22.84 3.71 11.89
CA GLY A 190 24.07 3.02 11.48
C GLY A 190 23.89 1.54 11.13
N LEU A 191 22.69 0.98 11.29
CA LEU A 191 22.33 -0.33 10.78
C LEU A 191 21.92 -0.20 9.31
N VAL A 192 22.78 -0.64 8.40
CA VAL A 192 22.45 -0.79 6.97
C VAL A 192 22.28 -2.27 6.67
N GLY A 193 21.13 -2.65 6.10
CA GLY A 193 20.80 -4.06 5.88
C GLY A 193 19.94 -4.29 4.65
N LYS A 194 20.17 -5.42 3.98
CA LYS A 194 19.29 -5.93 2.91
C LYS A 194 18.42 -7.05 3.48
N THR A 195 17.13 -7.01 3.16
CA THR A 195 16.17 -8.04 3.58
C THR A 195 15.41 -8.56 2.39
N GLN A 196 15.25 -9.87 2.32
CA GLN A 196 14.37 -10.56 1.37
C GLN A 196 13.13 -11.09 2.08
N PHE A 197 11.99 -11.04 1.40
CA PHE A 197 10.69 -11.46 1.90
C PHE A 197 10.08 -12.49 0.97
N TYR A 198 9.67 -13.63 1.52
CA TYR A 198 8.94 -14.67 0.82
C TYR A 198 7.61 -14.88 1.54
N GLN A 199 6.49 -14.58 0.87
CA GLN A 199 5.17 -14.58 1.50
C GLN A 199 4.19 -15.38 0.65
N PHE A 200 3.65 -16.44 1.25
CA PHE A 200 2.57 -17.24 0.68
C PHE A 200 1.28 -16.96 1.43
N ARG A 201 0.16 -16.87 0.71
CA ARG A 201 -1.17 -16.70 1.30
C ARG A 201 -2.19 -17.55 0.56
N ILE A 202 -3.03 -18.21 1.35
CA ILE A 202 -4.29 -18.79 0.90
C ILE A 202 -5.39 -17.99 1.61
N GLN A 203 -6.36 -17.52 0.85
CA GLN A 203 -7.48 -16.73 1.34
C GLN A 203 -8.79 -17.34 0.85
N PHE A 204 -9.73 -17.50 1.76
CA PHE A 204 -11.09 -17.94 1.52
C PHE A 204 -12.07 -16.84 1.93
N GLU A 205 -13.05 -16.57 1.06
CA GLU A 205 -14.11 -15.58 1.29
C GLU A 205 -15.46 -16.20 0.98
N LEU A 206 -16.40 -16.06 1.92
CA LEU A 206 -17.80 -16.48 1.77
C LEU A 206 -18.56 -15.58 0.80
#